data_AF-A0A970E1J6-F1
#
_entry.id   AF-A0A970E1J6-F1
#
_cell.length_a   1.000
_cell.length_b   1.000
_cell.length_c   1.000
_cell.angle_alpha   90.00
_cell.angle_beta   90.00
_cell.angle_gamma   90.00
#
_symmetry.space_group_name_H-M   'P 1'
#
loop_
_entity.id
_entity.type
_entity.pdbx_description
1 polymer ?
#
loop_
_entity_poly.entity_id
_entity_poly.type
_entity_poly.pdbx_seq_one_letter_code
_entity_poly.pdbx_strand_id
1 'polypeptide(L)' 'MNTMFQVGDFFVRLRDKGDRPKLTVWNSTGTKIISEFISAATPSSWEQIEQLTSPEVVERVRELVQAE' A
#
# COMPACT_ATOMS: atom_id res chain seq x y z
N MET A 1 4.95 -3.21 12.04
CA MET A 1 3.66 -2.57 11.73
C MET A 1 2.48 -3.49 11.36
N ASN A 2 1.24 -3.15 11.77
CA ASN A 2 -0.02 -3.62 11.17
C ASN A 2 -1.05 -2.48 11.21
N THR A 3 -1.07 -1.68 10.15
CA THR A 3 -1.86 -0.44 10.03
C THR A 3 -2.92 -0.61 8.95
N MET A 4 -4.12 -0.11 9.21
CA MET A 4 -5.21 -0.08 8.24
C MET A 4 -5.80 1.34 8.22
N PHE A 5 -6.02 1.88 7.03
CA PHE A 5 -6.50 3.25 6.83
C PHE A 5 -7.21 3.36 5.49
N GLN A 6 -7.96 4.44 5.31
CA GLN A 6 -8.64 4.75 4.05
C GLN A 6 -7.98 5.97 3.41
N VAL A 7 -7.80 5.94 2.09
CA VAL A 7 -7.34 7.08 1.28
C VAL A 7 -8.23 7.18 0.06
N GLY A 8 -8.97 8.29 -0.06
CA GLY A 8 -10.03 8.43 -1.06
C GLY A 8 -11.01 7.25 -1.00
N ASP A 9 -11.21 6.59 -2.14
CA ASP A 9 -12.09 5.42 -2.30
C ASP A 9 -11.40 4.07 -2.01
N PHE A 10 -10.16 4.10 -1.53
CA PHE A 10 -9.37 2.88 -1.29
C PHE A 10 -9.19 2.59 0.19
N PHE A 11 -9.39 1.33 0.55
CA PHE A 11 -8.99 0.80 1.84
C PHE A 11 -7.59 0.21 1.71
N VAL A 12 -6.68 0.63 2.57
CA VAL A 12 -5.27 0.25 2.55
C VAL A 12 -4.94 -0.44 3.86
N ARG A 13 -4.25 -1.58 3.74
CA ARG A 13 -3.63 -2.27 4.87
C ARG A 13 -2.17 -2.48 4.60
N LEU A 14 -1.35 -2.05 5.54
CA LEU A 14 0.07 -2.33 5.59
C LEU A 14 0.34 -3.24 6.78
N ARG A 15 0.95 -4.40 6.54
CA ARG A 15 1.24 -5.37 7.60
C ARG A 15 2.62 -5.97 7.41
N ASP A 16 3.39 -6.05 8.48
CA ASP A 16 4.63 -6.81 8.50
C ASP A 16 4.36 -8.30 8.54
N LYS A 17 5.04 -8.99 7.62
CA LYS A 17 5.01 -10.43 7.49
C LYS A 17 6.46 -10.90 7.47
N GLY A 18 7.02 -11.12 8.66
CA GLY A 18 8.46 -11.26 8.84
C GLY A 18 9.14 -9.88 8.72
N ASP A 19 10.28 -9.81 8.06
CA ASP A 19 11.06 -8.58 7.86
C ASP A 19 10.61 -7.74 6.64
N ARG A 20 9.44 -8.02 6.08
CA ARG A 20 8.94 -7.31 4.88
C ARG A 20 7.52 -6.79 5.07
N PRO A 21 7.26 -5.51 4.74
CA PRO A 21 5.92 -4.97 4.74
C PRO A 21 5.12 -5.53 3.56
N LYS A 22 3.91 -6.00 3.85
CA LYS A 22 2.92 -6.44 2.87
C LYS A 22 1.84 -5.38 2.73
N LEU A 23 1.66 -4.88 1.52
CA LEU A 23 0.59 -3.97 1.15
C LEU A 23 -0.62 -4.76 0.65
N THR A 24 -1.80 -4.40 1.11
CA THR A 24 -3.06 -4.87 0.55
C THR A 24 -3.97 -3.69 0.36
N VAL A 25 -4.54 -3.54 -0.84
CA VAL A 25 -5.46 -2.46 -1.17
C VAL A 25 -6.76 -3.04 -1.71
N TRP A 26 -7.86 -2.48 -1.25
CA TRP A 26 -9.20 -2.75 -1.76
C TRP A 26 -9.81 -1.45 -2.29
N ASN A 27 -10.62 -1.58 -3.34
CA ASN A 27 -11.44 -0.48 -3.82
C ASN A 27 -12.73 -0.33 -2.95
N SER A 28 -13.55 0.67 -3.29
CA SER A 28 -14.81 0.96 -2.60
C SER A 28 -15.85 -0.18 -2.65
N THR A 29 -15.74 -1.09 -3.62
CA THR A 29 -16.62 -2.27 -3.72
C THR A 29 -16.13 -3.46 -2.89
N GLY A 30 -15.03 -3.31 -2.13
CA GLY A 30 -14.41 -4.38 -1.36
C GLY A 30 -13.59 -5.37 -2.20
N THR A 31 -13.34 -5.05 -3.47
CA THR A 31 -12.50 -5.87 -4.35
C THR A 31 -11.04 -5.60 -4.04
N LYS A 32 -10.30 -6.67 -3.75
CA LYS A 32 -8.86 -6.60 -3.51
C LYS A 32 -8.13 -6.38 -4.84
N ILE A 33 -7.47 -5.25 -5.00
CA ILE A 33 -6.76 -4.85 -6.22
C ILE A 33 -5.24 -4.97 -6.10
N ILE A 34 -4.70 -4.88 -4.88
CA ILE A 34 -3.27 -5.07 -4.60
C ILE A 34 -3.12 -6.00 -3.39
N SER A 35 -2.12 -6.88 -3.43
CA SER A 35 -1.86 -7.86 -2.37
C SER A 35 -0.42 -8.37 -2.42
N GLU A 36 0.55 -7.46 -2.30
CA GLU A 36 1.95 -7.72 -2.64
C GLU A 36 2.89 -7.29 -1.51
N PHE A 37 4.09 -7.87 -1.48
CA PHE A 37 5.16 -7.41 -0.61
C PHE A 37 5.82 -6.21 -1.25
N ILE A 38 5.96 -5.12 -0.49
CA ILE A 38 6.57 -3.90 -0.98
C ILE A 38 7.92 -3.69 -0.30
N SER A 39 8.81 -3.00 -1.00
CA SER A 39 10.09 -2.56 -0.46
C SER A 39 10.31 -1.12 -0.89
N ALA A 40 10.77 -0.28 0.04
CA ALA A 40 11.12 1.11 -0.26
C ALA A 40 12.13 1.24 -1.39
N ALA A 41 12.94 0.21 -1.63
CA ALA A 41 13.99 0.18 -2.64
C ALA A 41 13.53 -0.21 -4.05
N THR A 42 12.23 -0.47 -4.27
CA THR A 42 11.72 -0.95 -5.59
C THR A 42 10.83 0.11 -6.25
N PRO A 43 11.36 0.95 -7.18
CA PRO A 43 10.60 2.00 -7.86
C PRO A 43 9.35 1.48 -8.59
N SER A 44 9.50 0.34 -9.26
CA SER A 44 8.45 -0.26 -10.10
C SER A 44 7.20 -0.63 -9.32
N SER A 45 7.32 -0.96 -8.03
CA SER A 45 6.17 -1.25 -7.18
C SER A 45 5.32 0.00 -6.96
N TRP A 46 5.94 1.17 -6.84
CA TRP A 46 5.23 2.42 -6.60
C TRP A 46 4.43 2.88 -7.82
N GLU A 47 5.02 2.80 -9.02
CA GLU A 47 4.34 3.12 -10.27
C GLU A 47 3.12 2.21 -10.49
N GLN A 48 3.24 0.92 -10.22
CA GLN A 48 2.12 -0.02 -10.33
C GLN A 48 1.02 0.27 -9.31
N ILE A 49 1.37 0.58 -8.06
CA ILE A 49 0.39 0.93 -7.03
C ILE A 49 -0.36 2.19 -7.45
N GLU A 50 0.34 3.23 -7.92
CA GLU A 50 -0.26 4.47 -8.37
C GLU A 50 -1.25 4.25 -9.52
N GLN A 51 -0.87 3.47 -10.54
CA GLN A 51 -1.72 3.16 -11.69
C GLN A 51 -3.00 2.40 -11.31
N LEU A 52 -2.94 1.52 -10.30
CA LEU A 52 -4.08 0.72 -9.86
C LEU A 52 -4.94 1.43 -8.80
N THR A 53 -4.41 2.48 -8.17
CA THR A 53 -5.06 3.16 -7.05
C THR A 53 -5.12 4.67 -7.30
N SER A 54 -4.23 5.43 -6.67
CA SER A 54 -4.06 6.87 -6.80
C SER A 54 -2.68 7.30 -6.28
N PRO A 55 -2.19 8.50 -6.67
CA PRO A 55 -0.95 9.07 -6.12
C PRO A 55 -0.99 9.21 -4.59
N GLU A 56 -2.14 9.62 -4.04
CA GLU A 56 -2.34 9.81 -2.59
C GLU A 56 -2.13 8.52 -1.79
N VAL A 57 -2.56 7.37 -2.35
CA VAL A 57 -2.33 6.05 -1.72
C VAL A 57 -0.84 5.76 -1.66
N VAL A 58 -0.09 6.04 -2.73
CA VAL A 58 1.36 5.82 -2.78
C VAL A 58 2.08 6.71 -1.77
N GLU A 59 1.79 8.01 -1.75
CA GLU A 59 2.40 8.94 -0.79
C GLU A 59 2.18 8.46 0.64
N ARG A 60 0.93 8.13 1.01
CA ARG A 60 0.61 7.71 2.37
C ARG A 60 1.27 6.38 2.77
N VAL A 61 1.37 5.43 1.85
CA VAL A 61 2.07 4.17 2.09
C VAL A 61 3.58 4.40 2.23
N ARG A 62 4.18 5.27 1.42
CA ARG A 62 5.62 5.57 1.51
C ARG A 62 5.97 6.23 2.84
N GLU A 63 5.17 7.19 3.30
CA GLU A 63 5.36 7.81 4.62
C GLU A 63 5.38 6.76 5.73
N LEU A 64 4.45 5.81 5.71
CA LEU A 64 4.37 4.76 6.73
C LEU A 64 5.55 3.79 6.66
N VAL A 65 5.98 3.40 5.47
CA VAL A 65 7.10 2.46 5.27
C VAL A 65 8.46 3.11 5.55
N GLN A 66 8.60 4.42 5.35
CA GLN A 66 9.85 5.16 5.61
C GLN A 66 9.96 5.68 7.06
N ALA A 67 8.86 5.71 7.80
CA ALA A 67 8.85 6.08 9.21
C ALA A 67 9.24 4.94 10.17
N GLU A 68 9.39 3.71 9.68
CA GLU A 68 10.00 2.57 10.38
C GLU A 68 11.50 2.43 10.02
#